data_AF-A0A7W8LEX2-F1
#
_entry.id   AF-A0A7W8LEX2-F1
#
_cell.length_a   1.000
_cell.length_b   1.000
_cell.length_c   1.000
_cell.angle_alpha   90.00
_cell.angle_beta   90.00
_cell.angle_gamma   90.00
#
_symmetry.space_group_name_H-M   'P 1'
#
loop_
_entity.id
_entity.type
_entity.pdbx_description
1 polymer ?
#
loop_
_entity_poly.entity_id
_entity_poly.type
_entity_poly.pdbx_seq_one_letter_code
_entity_poly.pdbx_strand_id
1 'polypeptide(L)'
;MFNRVLVACPDAPRRMVIEQLRSYPAAKAEIPELAKIKRVFVKASARVNYCAEDSHQPTGERERRMRGFRDPDRTQAFLSS
;
A
#
# COMPACT_ATOMS: atom_id res chain seq x y z
N MET A 1 4.20 6.62 -1.92
CA MET A 1 3.63 5.42 -2.59
C MET A 1 2.43 5.76 -3.48
N PHE A 2 1.47 6.56 -3.00
CA PHE A 2 0.24 6.91 -3.75
C PHE A 2 0.44 7.66 -5.09
N ASN A 3 1.35 8.64 -5.16
CA ASN A 3 1.59 9.40 -6.40
C ASN A 3 2.03 8.51 -7.57
N ARG A 4 2.73 7.41 -7.28
CA ARG A 4 3.21 6.46 -8.30
C ARG A 4 2.06 5.70 -8.96
N VAL A 5 0.99 5.41 -8.20
CA VAL A 5 -0.21 4.75 -8.70
C VAL A 5 -1.05 5.71 -9.54
N LEU A 6 -1.11 7.00 -9.15
CA LEU A 6 -1.79 8.02 -9.94
C LEU A 6 -1.10 8.29 -11.29
N VAL A 7 0.23 8.17 -11.36
CA VAL A 7 1.01 8.31 -12.60
C VAL A 7 0.88 7.09 -13.52
N ALA A 8 0.67 5.89 -12.96
CA ALA A 8 0.53 4.66 -13.75
C ALA A 8 -0.88 4.47 -14.35
N CYS A 9 -1.88 5.22 -13.88
CA CYS A 9 -3.22 5.21 -14.45
C CYS A 9 -3.33 6.29 -15.54
N PRO A 10 -3.54 5.91 -16.81
CA PRO A 10 -3.67 6.89 -17.91
C PRO A 10 -4.88 7.81 -17.75
N ASP A 11 -5.91 7.34 -17.04
CA ASP A 11 -7.09 8.12 -16.68
C ASP A 11 -7.21 8.29 -15.16
N ALA A 12 -7.69 9.46 -14.72
CA ALA A 12 -7.98 9.69 -13.33
C ALA A 12 -9.05 8.70 -12.82
N PRO A 13 -8.80 7.97 -11.73
CA PRO A 13 -9.72 6.95 -11.24
C PRO A 13 -11.06 7.58 -10.83
N ARG A 14 -12.17 7.03 -11.33
CA ARG A 14 -13.52 7.54 -11.06
C ARG A 14 -14.01 7.27 -9.64
N ARG A 15 -13.48 6.23 -8.99
CA ARG A 15 -13.86 5.80 -7.65
C ARG A 15 -12.65 5.24 -6.91
N MET A 16 -12.51 5.62 -5.65
CA MET A 16 -11.50 5.05 -4.75
C MET A 16 -12.18 4.35 -3.58
N VAL A 17 -11.86 3.08 -3.39
CA VAL A 17 -12.37 2.25 -2.29
C VAL A 17 -11.35 2.25 -1.17
N ILE A 18 -11.77 2.66 0.02
CA ILE A 18 -10.85 2.97 1.12
C ILE A 18 -11.42 2.43 2.42
N GLU A 19 -10.55 1.83 3.21
CA GLU A 19 -10.93 1.41 4.55
C GLU A 19 -11.25 2.63 5.44
N GLN A 20 -12.19 2.48 6.36
CA GLN A 20 -12.58 3.52 7.32
C GLN A 20 -11.54 3.70 8.43
N LEU A 21 -10.33 4.12 8.07
CA LEU A 21 -9.28 4.45 9.04
C LEU A 21 -9.42 5.90 9.53
N ARG A 22 -9.28 6.11 10.85
CA ARG A 22 -9.38 7.43 11.49
C ARG A 22 -8.27 8.41 11.06
N SER A 23 -7.15 7.91 10.54
CA SER A 23 -6.03 8.71 10.04
C SER A 23 -6.23 9.24 8.62
N TYR A 24 -7.17 8.68 7.86
CA TYR A 24 -7.34 9.00 6.44
C TYR A 24 -7.84 10.43 6.14
N PRO A 25 -8.69 11.07 6.98
CA PRO A 25 -9.05 12.48 6.80
C PRO A 25 -7.85 13.43 6.82
N ALA A 26 -6.82 13.15 7.61
CA ALA A 26 -5.58 13.93 7.62
C ALA A 26 -4.78 13.74 6.32
N ALA A 27 -4.59 12.48 5.90
CA ALA A 27 -3.93 12.16 4.63
C ALA A 27 -4.67 12.73 3.40
N LYS A 28 -6.00 12.87 3.48
CA LYS A 28 -6.80 13.54 2.45
C LYS A 28 -6.40 15.00 2.26
N ALA A 29 -6.18 15.72 3.36
CA ALA A 29 -5.90 17.16 3.31
C ALA A 29 -4.56 17.46 2.63
N GLU A 30 -3.62 16.53 2.72
CA GLU A 30 -2.29 16.64 2.13
C GLU A 30 -2.24 16.38 0.62
N ILE A 31 -3.27 15.74 0.05
CA ILE A 31 -3.28 15.33 -1.37
C ILE A 31 -4.48 15.95 -2.10
N PRO A 32 -4.30 17.12 -2.75
CA PRO A 32 -5.37 17.86 -3.43
C PRO A 32 -6.05 17.07 -4.56
N GLU A 33 -5.30 16.21 -5.25
CA GLU A 33 -5.79 15.39 -6.38
C GLU A 33 -6.91 14.42 -5.96
N LEU A 34 -6.85 13.94 -4.72
CA LEU A 34 -7.83 13.02 -4.19
C LEU A 34 -9.14 13.73 -3.78
N ALA A 35 -9.20 15.07 -3.80
CA ALA A 35 -10.39 15.83 -3.42
C ALA A 35 -11.53 15.70 -4.46
N LYS A 36 -11.19 15.48 -5.74
CA LYS A 36 -12.14 15.42 -6.85
C LYS A 36 -12.70 14.02 -7.12
N ILE A 37 -12.14 12.99 -6.50
CA ILE A 37 -12.50 11.58 -6.75
C ILE A 37 -13.61 11.12 -5.80
N LYS A 38 -14.62 10.42 -6.32
CA LYS A 38 -15.70 9.82 -5.52
C LYS A 38 -15.12 8.71 -4.62
N ARG A 39 -15.18 8.91 -3.30
CA ARG A 39 -14.65 7.94 -2.32
C ARG A 39 -15.75 7.07 -1.75
N VAL A 40 -15.44 5.80 -1.59
CA VAL A 40 -16.33 4.84 -0.96
C VAL A 40 -15.61 4.16 0.18
N PHE A 41 -16.14 4.43 1.36
CA PHE A 41 -15.70 3.86 2.60
C PHE A 41 -16.23 2.44 2.74
N VAL A 42 -15.33 1.51 2.99
CA VAL A 42 -15.67 0.11 3.23
C VAL A 42 -15.18 -0.29 4.62
N LYS A 43 -15.94 -1.16 5.29
CA LYS A 43 -15.47 -1.80 6.52
C LYS A 43 -14.43 -2.86 6.12
N ALA A 44 -13.36 -3.01 6.91
CA ALA A 44 -12.33 -4.04 6.69
C ALA A 44 -12.93 -5.44 6.51
N SER A 45 -13.99 -5.74 7.27
CA SER A 45 -14.71 -7.03 7.21
C SER A 45 -15.40 -7.32 5.87
N ALA A 46 -15.54 -6.32 4.99
CA ALA A 46 -16.21 -6.48 3.70
C ALA A 46 -15.31 -7.11 2.62
N ARG A 47 -14.02 -7.37 2.88
CA ARG A 47 -13.03 -8.02 1.97
C ARG A 47 -12.86 -7.36 0.59
N VAL A 48 -13.46 -6.20 0.36
CA VAL A 48 -13.40 -5.45 -0.91
C VAL A 48 -12.09 -4.69 -1.11
N ASN A 49 -11.22 -4.70 -0.10
CA ASN A 49 -9.84 -4.22 -0.17
C ASN A 49 -8.83 -5.34 -0.49
N TYR A 50 -9.28 -6.59 -0.71
CA TYR A 50 -8.39 -7.74 -0.91
C TYR A 50 -7.34 -7.48 -1.99
N CYS A 51 -7.69 -6.85 -3.12
CA CYS A 51 -6.70 -6.52 -4.16
C CYS A 51 -5.58 -5.58 -3.67
N ALA A 52 -5.92 -4.61 -2.82
CA ALA A 52 -4.93 -3.70 -2.25
C ALA A 52 -4.05 -4.40 -1.20
N GLU A 53 -4.62 -5.31 -0.41
CA GLU A 53 -3.89 -6.12 0.56
C GLU A 53 -2.97 -7.15 -0.12
N ASP A 54 -3.48 -7.85 -1.14
CA ASP A 54 -2.79 -8.88 -1.91
C ASP A 54 -1.61 -8.28 -2.70
N SER A 55 -1.80 -7.11 -3.32
CA SER A 55 -0.71 -6.38 -3.99
C SER A 55 0.41 -5.91 -3.03
N HIS A 56 0.13 -5.81 -1.73
CA HIS A 56 1.14 -5.48 -0.72
C HIS A 56 1.88 -6.71 -0.16
N GLN A 57 1.38 -7.94 -0.35
CA GLN A 57 2.04 -9.14 0.16
C GLN A 57 3.50 -9.27 -0.30
N PRO A 58 3.87 -9.04 -1.57
CA PRO A 58 5.27 -9.14 -2.01
C PRO A 58 6.20 -8.16 -1.29
N THR A 59 5.69 -6.97 -0.95
CA THR A 59 6.45 -5.97 -0.19
C THR A 59 6.69 -6.46 1.24
N GLY A 60 5.64 -6.95 1.91
CA GLY A 60 5.76 -7.49 3.27
C GLY A 60 6.65 -8.75 3.34
N GLU A 61 6.60 -9.61 2.32
CA GLU A 61 7.47 -10.78 2.24
C GLU A 61 8.94 -10.37 2.05
N ARG A 62 9.21 -9.41 1.16
CA ARG A 62 10.55 -8.85 0.98
C ARG A 62 11.07 -8.24 2.28
N GLU A 63 10.25 -7.45 2.99
CA GLU A 63 10.63 -6.90 4.29
C GLU A 63 10.92 -7.98 5.33
N ARG A 64 10.12 -9.06 5.39
CA ARG A 64 10.35 -10.19 6.29
C ARG A 64 11.65 -10.93 5.97
N ARG A 65 11.92 -11.18 4.69
CA ARG A 65 13.20 -11.76 4.24
C ARG A 65 14.36 -10.85 4.65
N MET A 66 14.21 -9.53 4.49
CA MET A 66 15.24 -8.57 4.85
C MET A 66 15.44 -8.38 6.36
N ARG A 67 14.41 -8.61 7.19
CA ARG A 67 14.54 -8.55 8.66
C ARG A 67 15.51 -9.59 9.22
N GLY A 68 15.78 -10.68 8.50
CA GLY A 68 16.79 -11.68 8.84
C GLY A 68 18.23 -11.19 8.70
N PHE A 69 18.47 -10.11 7.93
CA PHE A 69 19.80 -9.50 7.70
C PHE A 69 20.23 -8.51 8.79
N ARG A 70 19.53 -8.48 9.94
CA ARG A 70 20.04 -7.77 11.12
C ARG A 70 21.23 -8.48 11.76
N ASP A 71 21.42 -9.75 11.44
CA ASP A 71 22.54 -10.57 11.88
C ASP A 71 23.56 -10.71 10.73
N PRO A 72 24.84 -10.35 10.92
CA PRO A 72 25.86 -10.43 9.87
C PRO A 72 26.09 -11.86 9.37
N ASP A 73 25.96 -12.89 10.23
CA ASP A 73 26.20 -14.28 9.85
C ASP A 73 25.13 -14.81 8.89
N ARG A 74 23.87 -14.40 9.10
CA ARG A 74 22.76 -14.71 8.19
C ARG A 74 22.85 -13.96 6.86
N THR A 75 23.51 -12.80 6.87
CA THR A 75 23.75 -12.00 5.66
C THR A 75 24.83 -12.62 4.77
N GLN A 76 25.90 -13.14 5.39
CA GLN A 76 26.98 -13.83 4.66
C GLN A 76 26.47 -15.09 3.94
N ALA A 77 25.61 -15.89 4.58
CA ALA A 77 25.05 -17.11 4.00
C ALA A 77 24.16 -16.87 2.76
N PHE A 78 23.50 -15.71 2.68
CA PHE A 78 22.66 -15.35 1.53
C PHE A 78 23.47 -14.83 0.33
N LEU A 79 24.60 -14.17 0.58
CA LEU A 79 25.47 -13.63 -0.48
C LEU A 79 26.41 -14.68 -1.09
N SER A 80 26.53 -15.83 -0.45
CA SER A 80 27.41 -16.93 -0.87
C SER A 80 26.66 -18.08 -1.58
N SER A 81 25.35 -17.93 -1.82
CA SER A 81 24.48 -18.87 -2.55
C SER A 81 24.10 -18.37 -3.93
#